data_AF-A0AAV0LZ85-F1
#
_entry.id   AF-A0AAV0LZ85-F1
#
_cell.length_a   1.000
_cell.length_b   1.000
_cell.length_c   1.000
_cell.angle_alpha   90.00
_cell.angle_beta   90.00
_cell.angle_gamma   90.00
#
_symmetry.space_group_name_H-M   'P 1'
#
loop_
_entity.id
_entity.type
_entity.pdbx_description
1 polymer ?
#
loop_
_entity_poly.entity_id
_entity_poly.type
_entity_poly.pdbx_seq_one_letter_code
_entity_poly.pdbx_strand_id
1 'polypeptide(L)'
;MLDCFQLLHFHIGSQIPSTGLLADGVGEAAQIYSELVRLGANMQVLDIGGGLGIDYDGSKSGDSDLSVAYGLGEYALAVVQAVKYVCDRKNIKHPVLCSESGRAIVSHHSILIFEAVSATVSKAATMTPLALQCFVDGLTDDARADYRNLTSAAMRGEYETCLLYADQLKQRCVDLFRDGTIGMEHLAAVDALCEFVGKAIGVAEPVKTYHVNLSVFTSVPDFWGIDQLFPIVPIHRLDERPGARGILSDLTCDSDGKINKFIGGEESLPLHEIEGNGNGPYYLGMFLGGAYEEALGGVHNLFGGPSVVRVSQSDGPHSFAVTRAAPGPSCSDVLRVMHHEPELMFETLKHRAEEMMYDDSSDAVASCLARSFHNMPYLAGASSCSLTAAMDNGGGFYYCSDEDGYDAAADSAVASAEDEQWSYVCA
;
A
#
# COMPACT_ATOMS: atom_id res chain seq x y z
N MET A 1 -26.73 -22.52 39.75
CA MET A 1 -26.13 -21.70 38.69
C MET A 1 -24.64 -21.96 38.52
N LEU A 2 -23.88 -22.49 39.50
CA LEU A 2 -22.48 -22.91 39.29
C LEU A 2 -22.33 -24.00 38.21
N ASP A 3 -23.39 -24.78 38.00
CA ASP A 3 -23.56 -25.76 36.93
C ASP A 3 -23.59 -25.13 35.52
N CYS A 4 -24.02 -23.87 35.41
CA CYS A 4 -24.04 -23.11 34.15
C CYS A 4 -22.69 -22.49 33.81
N PHE A 5 -21.78 -22.36 34.78
CA PHE A 5 -20.48 -21.75 34.55
C PHE A 5 -19.46 -22.81 34.10
N GLN A 6 -19.22 -22.87 32.79
CA GLN A 6 -18.49 -23.97 32.13
C GLN A 6 -17.27 -23.53 31.33
N LEU A 7 -17.12 -22.23 31.09
CA LEU A 7 -16.06 -21.68 30.24
C LEU A 7 -15.38 -20.50 30.94
N LEU A 8 -14.05 -20.53 30.99
CA LEU A 8 -13.23 -19.37 31.33
C LEU A 8 -12.59 -18.87 30.05
N HIS A 9 -12.78 -17.59 29.75
CA HIS A 9 -12.14 -16.90 28.63
C HIS A 9 -11.20 -15.83 29.16
N PHE A 10 -10.07 -15.66 28.51
CA PHE A 10 -9.20 -14.50 28.65
C PHE A 10 -8.54 -14.17 27.32
N HIS A 11 -8.07 -12.93 27.17
CA HIS A 11 -7.37 -12.47 25.99
C HIS A 11 -6.18 -11.60 26.39
N ILE A 12 -4.97 -12.02 26.03
CA ILE A 12 -3.73 -11.27 26.31
C ILE A 12 -3.60 -10.06 25.36
N GLY A 13 -4.00 -10.25 24.10
CA GLY A 13 -3.83 -9.29 23.01
C GLY A 13 -3.51 -10.01 21.71
N SER A 14 -3.51 -9.27 20.60
CA SER A 14 -3.02 -9.76 19.30
C SER A 14 -1.49 -9.77 19.25
N GLN A 15 -0.90 -10.63 18.40
CA GLN A 15 0.52 -10.60 18.06
C GLN A 15 1.45 -10.75 19.29
N ILE A 16 1.29 -11.83 20.07
CA ILE A 16 2.14 -12.09 21.24
C ILE A 16 3.54 -12.49 20.74
N PRO A 17 4.62 -11.81 21.15
CA PRO A 17 5.94 -11.98 20.52
C PRO A 17 6.73 -13.20 21.02
N SER A 18 6.41 -13.73 22.21
CA SER A 18 7.14 -14.86 22.80
C SER A 18 6.25 -15.87 23.53
N THR A 19 6.70 -17.13 23.56
CA THR A 19 6.03 -18.20 24.32
C THR A 19 6.16 -18.05 25.82
N GLY A 20 7.13 -17.29 26.32
CA GLY A 20 7.26 -16.97 27.74
C GLY A 20 6.08 -16.15 28.26
N LEU A 21 5.79 -15.03 27.59
CA LEU A 21 4.63 -14.18 27.91
C LEU A 21 3.30 -14.96 27.79
N LEU A 22 3.19 -15.79 26.76
CA LEU A 22 2.04 -16.66 26.56
C LEU A 22 1.89 -17.65 27.73
N ALA A 23 2.96 -18.34 28.11
CA ALA A 23 2.94 -19.34 29.17
C ALA A 23 2.60 -18.72 30.53
N ASP A 24 3.09 -17.50 30.81
CA ASP A 24 2.78 -16.76 32.03
C ASP A 24 1.28 -16.43 32.10
N GLY A 25 0.71 -15.83 31.04
CA GLY A 25 -0.71 -15.48 30.98
C GLY A 25 -1.64 -16.69 31.02
N VAL A 26 -1.31 -17.76 30.27
CA VAL A 26 -2.05 -19.03 30.30
C VAL A 26 -1.93 -19.69 31.68
N GLY A 27 -0.76 -19.62 32.30
CA GLY A 27 -0.51 -20.17 33.63
C GLY A 27 -1.37 -19.50 34.70
N GLU A 28 -1.47 -18.17 34.68
CA GLU A 28 -2.36 -17.41 35.56
C GLU A 28 -3.83 -17.78 35.35
N ALA A 29 -4.29 -17.80 34.10
CA ALA A 29 -5.65 -18.19 33.77
C ALA A 29 -5.97 -19.63 34.20
N ALA A 30 -5.02 -20.55 34.08
CA ALA A 30 -5.16 -21.93 34.55
C ALA A 30 -5.28 -22.00 36.08
N GLN A 31 -4.61 -21.12 36.84
CA GLN A 31 -4.81 -21.03 38.29
C GLN A 31 -6.24 -20.59 38.62
N ILE A 32 -6.74 -19.54 37.95
CA ILE A 32 -8.11 -19.06 38.11
C ILE A 32 -9.11 -20.17 37.79
N TYR A 33 -8.92 -20.86 36.65
CA TYR A 33 -9.71 -22.02 36.27
C TYR A 33 -9.75 -23.09 37.37
N SER A 34 -8.58 -23.40 37.96
CA SER A 34 -8.50 -24.41 39.03
C SER A 34 -9.24 -24.02 40.31
N GLU A 35 -9.21 -22.73 40.67
CA GLU A 35 -9.93 -22.23 41.84
C GLU A 35 -11.45 -22.21 41.60
N LEU A 36 -11.90 -21.92 40.38
CA LEU A 36 -13.32 -22.02 40.00
C LEU A 36 -13.84 -23.46 40.13
N VAL A 37 -13.06 -24.44 39.67
CA VAL A 37 -13.37 -25.87 39.88
C VAL A 37 -13.43 -26.19 41.38
N ARG A 38 -12.46 -25.73 42.17
CA ARG A 38 -12.43 -25.95 43.63
C ARG A 38 -13.64 -25.34 44.34
N LEU A 39 -14.14 -24.20 43.86
CA LEU A 39 -15.34 -23.52 44.37
C LEU A 39 -16.66 -24.18 43.92
N GLY A 40 -16.60 -25.23 43.08
CA GLY A 40 -17.76 -26.03 42.69
C GLY A 40 -18.37 -25.66 41.34
N ALA A 41 -17.72 -24.82 40.53
CA ALA A 41 -18.15 -24.58 39.15
C ALA A 41 -17.87 -25.80 38.26
N ASN A 42 -18.80 -26.12 37.35
CA ASN A 42 -18.66 -27.24 36.42
C ASN A 42 -17.82 -26.83 35.18
N MET A 43 -16.60 -26.35 35.42
CA MET A 43 -15.72 -25.86 34.35
C MET A 43 -15.34 -26.99 33.39
N GLN A 44 -15.37 -26.71 32.09
CA GLN A 44 -15.08 -27.66 31.01
C GLN A 44 -14.10 -27.10 29.98
N VAL A 45 -14.20 -25.81 29.69
CA VAL A 45 -13.44 -25.15 28.61
C VAL A 45 -12.58 -24.04 29.19
N LEU A 46 -11.33 -24.00 28.75
CA LEU A 46 -10.45 -22.86 28.92
C LEU A 46 -10.16 -22.29 27.53
N ASP A 47 -10.70 -21.12 27.29
CA ASP A 47 -10.49 -20.36 26.07
C ASP A 47 -9.37 -19.34 26.29
N ILE A 48 -8.30 -19.48 25.51
CA ILE A 48 -7.11 -18.64 25.62
C ILE A 48 -7.18 -17.38 24.75
N GLY A 49 -8.29 -17.21 24.02
CA GLY A 49 -8.47 -16.12 23.07
C GLY A 49 -7.49 -16.19 21.90
N GLY A 50 -7.25 -15.04 21.27
CA GLY A 50 -6.28 -14.89 20.18
C GLY A 50 -4.83 -14.74 20.66
N GLY A 51 -4.00 -14.13 19.82
CA GLY A 51 -2.62 -13.76 20.16
C GLY A 51 -1.53 -14.63 19.56
N LEU A 52 -1.87 -15.75 18.89
CA LEU A 52 -0.94 -16.43 17.99
C LEU A 52 -0.48 -15.43 16.92
N GLY A 53 0.79 -15.04 16.97
CA GLY A 53 1.35 -14.04 16.08
C GLY A 53 1.85 -14.61 14.76
N ILE A 54 2.09 -13.70 13.81
CA ILE A 54 2.64 -13.99 12.49
C ILE A 54 4.00 -13.32 12.35
N ASP A 55 4.91 -13.98 11.66
CA ASP A 55 6.21 -13.44 11.28
C ASP A 55 6.06 -12.59 10.01
N TYR A 56 5.85 -11.28 10.14
CA TYR A 56 5.65 -10.38 8.99
C TYR A 56 6.95 -9.98 8.30
N ASP A 57 8.06 -9.93 9.04
CA ASP A 57 9.36 -9.46 8.54
C ASP A 57 10.35 -10.60 8.24
N GLY A 58 10.00 -11.84 8.58
CA GLY A 58 10.82 -13.03 8.32
C GLY A 58 12.00 -13.21 9.29
N SER A 59 12.11 -12.37 10.32
CA SER A 59 13.23 -12.37 11.25
C SER A 59 13.17 -13.52 12.25
N LYS A 60 11.97 -14.10 12.48
CA LYS A 60 11.70 -15.12 13.52
C LYS A 60 12.22 -14.70 14.90
N SER A 61 12.07 -13.42 15.19
CA SER A 61 12.54 -12.76 16.41
C SER A 61 11.34 -12.30 17.26
N GLY A 62 11.54 -12.26 18.58
CA GLY A 62 10.61 -11.68 19.54
C GLY A 62 11.07 -10.30 20.03
N ASP A 63 12.13 -9.75 19.44
CA ASP A 63 12.71 -8.44 19.76
C ASP A 63 11.96 -7.29 19.07
N SER A 64 11.07 -7.61 18.13
CA SER A 64 10.23 -6.66 17.39
C SER A 64 8.76 -7.05 17.47
N ASP A 65 7.87 -6.07 17.48
CA ASP A 65 6.41 -6.27 17.49
C ASP A 65 5.86 -6.83 16.16
N LEU A 66 6.69 -6.88 15.11
CA LEU A 66 6.32 -7.31 13.75
C LEU A 66 6.52 -8.81 13.51
N SER A 67 7.15 -9.52 14.44
CA SER A 67 7.51 -10.93 14.28
C SER A 67 7.23 -11.72 15.56
N VAL A 68 7.41 -13.04 15.48
CA VAL A 68 7.34 -13.97 16.61
C VAL A 68 8.58 -14.85 16.65
N ALA A 69 9.05 -15.15 17.87
CA ALA A 69 10.19 -16.05 18.10
C ALA A 69 9.82 -17.54 18.12
N TYR A 70 8.63 -17.92 17.63
CA TYR A 70 8.10 -19.26 17.79
C TYR A 70 7.29 -19.73 16.58
N GLY A 71 7.25 -21.05 16.39
CA GLY A 71 6.34 -21.71 15.46
C GLY A 71 5.01 -22.13 16.10
N LEU A 72 4.06 -22.56 15.27
CA LEU A 72 2.75 -23.07 15.72
C LEU A 72 2.87 -24.21 16.75
N GLY A 73 3.84 -25.12 16.54
CA GLY A 73 4.08 -26.24 17.46
C GLY A 73 4.56 -25.78 18.85
N GLU A 74 5.42 -24.76 18.90
CA GLU A 74 5.94 -24.20 20.15
C GLU A 74 4.87 -23.41 20.90
N TYR A 75 4.03 -22.66 20.17
CA TYR A 75 2.84 -22.01 20.72
C TYR A 75 1.90 -23.03 21.38
N ALA A 76 1.52 -24.07 20.64
CA ALA A 76 0.62 -25.11 21.15
C ALA A 76 1.22 -25.84 22.35
N LEU A 77 2.54 -26.13 22.30
CA LEU A 77 3.26 -26.77 23.40
C LEU A 77 3.26 -25.90 24.65
N ALA A 78 3.55 -24.59 24.53
CA ALA A 78 3.59 -23.65 25.64
C ALA A 78 2.24 -23.57 26.36
N VAL A 79 1.14 -23.45 25.61
CA VAL A 79 -0.23 -23.46 26.15
C VAL A 79 -0.52 -24.76 26.90
N VAL A 80 -0.32 -25.90 26.23
CA VAL A 80 -0.65 -27.22 26.79
C VAL A 80 0.18 -27.51 28.03
N GLN A 81 1.47 -27.17 28.04
CA GLN A 81 2.36 -27.35 29.19
C GLN A 81 1.96 -26.49 30.38
N ALA A 82 1.63 -25.21 30.17
CA ALA A 82 1.22 -24.30 31.22
C ALA A 82 -0.07 -24.78 31.90
N VAL A 83 -1.09 -25.16 31.12
CA VAL A 83 -2.35 -25.69 31.66
C VAL A 83 -2.13 -27.02 32.38
N LYS A 84 -1.40 -27.95 31.74
CA LYS A 84 -1.10 -29.27 32.32
C LYS A 84 -0.41 -29.15 33.67
N TYR A 85 0.58 -28.27 33.80
CA TYR A 85 1.32 -28.06 35.03
C TYR A 85 0.40 -27.72 36.21
N VAL A 86 -0.55 -26.80 36.00
CA VAL A 86 -1.50 -26.39 37.04
C VAL A 86 -2.50 -27.49 37.34
N CYS A 87 -3.11 -28.10 36.31
CA CYS A 87 -4.13 -29.11 36.50
C CYS A 87 -3.60 -30.37 37.21
N ASP A 88 -2.41 -30.85 36.83
CA ASP A 88 -1.78 -32.03 37.45
C ASP A 88 -1.47 -31.77 38.93
N ARG A 89 -0.93 -30.58 39.26
CA ARG A 89 -0.57 -30.22 40.64
C ARG A 89 -1.79 -30.05 41.55
N LYS A 90 -2.90 -29.55 41.00
CA LYS A 90 -4.18 -29.37 41.71
C LYS A 90 -5.06 -30.62 41.66
N ASN A 91 -4.63 -31.66 40.93
CA ASN A 91 -5.35 -32.91 40.70
C ASN A 91 -6.79 -32.69 40.18
N ILE A 92 -6.93 -31.81 39.20
CA ILE A 92 -8.21 -31.53 38.51
C ILE A 92 -8.18 -32.06 37.07
N LYS A 93 -9.38 -32.36 36.53
CA LYS A 93 -9.51 -32.77 35.13
C LYS A 93 -9.03 -31.67 34.18
N HIS A 94 -8.29 -32.06 33.15
CA HIS A 94 -7.84 -31.13 32.10
C HIS A 94 -9.03 -30.58 31.31
N PRO A 95 -9.09 -29.26 31.05
CA PRO A 95 -10.12 -28.66 30.23
C PRO A 95 -9.97 -29.00 28.74
N VAL A 96 -11.03 -28.77 27.97
CA VAL A 96 -10.92 -28.53 26.53
C VAL A 96 -10.29 -27.15 26.32
N LEU A 97 -9.31 -27.08 25.43
CA LEU A 97 -8.65 -25.82 25.08
C LEU A 97 -9.27 -25.25 23.80
N CYS A 98 -9.65 -23.98 23.85
CA CYS A 98 -10.09 -23.21 22.68
C CYS A 98 -9.12 -22.07 22.43
N SER A 99 -8.92 -21.70 21.16
CA SER A 99 -8.13 -20.54 20.75
C SER A 99 -8.84 -19.80 19.62
N GLU A 100 -8.78 -18.48 19.67
CA GLU A 100 -9.40 -17.54 18.73
C GLU A 100 -8.33 -16.88 17.85
N SER A 101 -7.45 -17.69 17.27
CA SER A 101 -6.26 -17.25 16.51
C SER A 101 -6.59 -16.67 15.12
N GLY A 102 -7.42 -15.64 15.06
CA GLY A 102 -7.94 -15.03 13.82
C GLY A 102 -6.83 -14.58 12.86
N ARG A 103 -5.95 -13.67 13.32
CA ARG A 103 -4.81 -13.14 12.52
C ARG A 103 -4.01 -14.28 11.88
N ALA A 104 -3.63 -15.29 12.67
CA ALA A 104 -2.83 -16.40 12.17
C ALA A 104 -3.52 -17.23 11.08
N ILE A 105 -4.84 -17.36 11.13
CA ILE A 105 -5.63 -18.10 10.14
C ILE A 105 -5.76 -17.31 8.83
N VAL A 106 -5.98 -15.99 8.91
CA VAL A 106 -6.35 -15.20 7.73
C VAL A 106 -5.20 -14.39 7.15
N SER A 107 -4.10 -14.09 7.83
CA SER A 107 -3.07 -13.19 7.26
C SER A 107 -2.55 -13.65 5.89
N HIS A 108 -2.32 -14.95 5.68
CA HIS A 108 -1.69 -15.48 4.46
C HIS A 108 -2.63 -15.66 3.26
N HIS A 109 -3.96 -15.52 3.43
CA HIS A 109 -4.93 -15.98 2.43
C HIS A 109 -5.16 -14.98 1.28
N SER A 110 -4.72 -13.73 1.41
CA SER A 110 -4.92 -12.68 0.41
C SER A 110 -3.60 -12.05 0.00
N ILE A 111 -3.56 -11.59 -1.25
CA ILE A 111 -2.47 -10.83 -1.85
C ILE A 111 -3.09 -9.63 -2.51
N LEU A 112 -2.63 -8.43 -2.15
CA LEU A 112 -3.05 -7.19 -2.80
C LEU A 112 -2.10 -6.93 -3.98
N ILE A 113 -2.65 -6.91 -5.20
CA ILE A 113 -1.89 -6.65 -6.42
C ILE A 113 -2.20 -5.23 -6.89
N PHE A 114 -1.17 -4.43 -7.15
CA PHE A 114 -1.30 -3.07 -7.65
C PHE A 114 -0.21 -2.74 -8.67
N GLU A 115 -0.53 -1.79 -9.55
CA GLU A 115 0.37 -1.31 -10.59
C GLU A 115 1.21 -0.14 -10.09
N ALA A 116 2.51 -0.10 -10.40
CA ALA A 116 3.29 1.11 -10.38
C ALA A 116 3.17 1.81 -11.75
N VAL A 117 2.42 2.90 -11.77
CA VAL A 117 2.00 3.63 -12.96
C VAL A 117 3.16 4.46 -13.52
N SER A 118 4.02 4.99 -12.65
CA SER A 118 5.20 5.74 -13.06
C SER A 118 6.28 5.72 -11.98
N ALA A 119 7.51 6.01 -12.39
CA ALA A 119 8.61 6.25 -11.47
C ALA A 119 9.20 7.63 -11.73
N THR A 120 9.28 8.45 -10.69
CA THR A 120 9.90 9.77 -10.74
C THR A 120 11.16 9.78 -9.91
N VAL A 121 12.17 10.48 -10.40
CA VAL A 121 13.35 10.86 -9.63
C VAL A 121 13.27 12.37 -9.46
N SER A 122 13.65 12.89 -8.30
CA SER A 122 13.93 14.32 -8.18
C SER A 122 15.08 14.64 -9.14
N LYS A 123 14.75 15.16 -10.33
CA LYS A 123 15.72 15.60 -11.32
C LYS A 123 15.90 17.10 -11.14
N ALA A 124 16.99 17.52 -10.53
CA ALA A 124 17.44 18.89 -10.65
C ALA A 124 17.86 19.17 -12.10
N ALA A 125 17.78 20.44 -12.49
CA ALA A 125 18.24 20.86 -13.80
C ALA A 125 19.70 20.45 -14.03
N THR A 126 20.08 20.17 -15.27
CA THR A 126 21.48 19.90 -15.56
C THR A 126 22.29 21.18 -15.40
N MET A 127 23.26 21.17 -14.48
CA MET A 127 24.15 22.30 -14.27
C MET A 127 25.12 22.43 -15.45
N THR A 128 24.91 23.44 -16.30
CA THR A 128 25.85 23.76 -17.40
C THR A 128 26.89 24.78 -16.93
N PRO A 129 28.09 24.84 -17.54
CA PRO A 129 29.09 25.83 -17.17
C PRO A 129 28.59 27.28 -17.26
N LEU A 130 27.73 27.58 -18.25
CA LEU A 130 27.13 28.91 -18.40
C LEU A 130 26.10 29.20 -17.29
N ALA A 131 25.25 28.22 -16.96
CA ALA A 131 24.29 28.35 -15.86
C ALA A 131 25.00 28.55 -14.51
N LEU A 132 26.11 27.86 -14.29
CA LEU A 132 26.93 28.03 -13.09
C LEU A 132 27.53 29.43 -13.00
N GLN A 133 28.04 29.96 -14.12
CA GLN A 133 28.60 31.31 -14.16
C GLN A 133 27.53 32.37 -13.85
N CYS A 134 26.37 32.30 -14.52
CA CYS A 134 25.26 33.21 -14.27
C CYS A 134 24.76 33.13 -12.81
N PHE A 135 24.70 31.92 -12.25
CA PHE A 135 24.36 31.71 -10.84
C PHE A 135 25.34 32.43 -9.92
N VAL A 136 26.64 32.19 -10.05
CA VAL A 136 27.67 32.78 -9.17
C VAL A 136 27.74 34.31 -9.27
N ASP A 137 27.51 34.86 -10.46
CA ASP A 137 27.50 36.30 -10.70
C ASP A 137 26.31 36.98 -10.01
N GLY A 138 25.15 36.30 -9.95
CA GLY A 138 23.94 36.79 -9.30
C GLY A 138 23.87 36.58 -7.77
N LEU A 139 24.83 35.86 -7.18
CA LEU A 139 24.90 35.67 -5.72
C LEU A 139 25.33 36.94 -4.98
N THR A 140 24.81 37.12 -3.77
CA THR A 140 25.34 38.09 -2.80
C THR A 140 26.75 37.71 -2.36
N ASP A 141 27.48 38.65 -1.75
CA ASP A 141 28.87 38.38 -1.32
C ASP A 141 28.97 37.24 -0.30
N ASP A 142 27.98 37.12 0.59
CA ASP A 142 27.92 36.05 1.61
C ASP A 142 27.65 34.68 0.96
N ALA A 143 26.70 34.58 0.04
CA ALA A 143 26.45 33.33 -0.68
C ALA A 143 27.62 32.96 -1.62
N ARG A 144 28.28 33.96 -2.20
CA ARG A 144 29.49 33.76 -3.00
C ARG A 144 30.65 33.26 -2.14
N ALA A 145 30.74 33.68 -0.87
CA ALA A 145 31.71 33.14 0.07
C ALA A 145 31.47 31.64 0.35
N ASP A 146 30.22 31.24 0.55
CA ASP A 146 29.86 29.82 0.74
C ASP A 146 30.18 28.98 -0.51
N TYR A 147 29.89 29.51 -1.70
CA TYR A 147 30.27 28.87 -2.95
C TYR A 147 31.80 28.70 -3.10
N ARG A 148 32.59 29.69 -2.65
CA ARG A 148 34.06 29.58 -2.63
C ARG A 148 34.54 28.54 -1.63
N ASN A 149 33.89 28.39 -0.48
CA ASN A 149 34.18 27.35 0.50
C ASN A 149 33.94 25.96 -0.11
N LEU A 150 32.77 25.76 -0.74
CA LEU A 150 32.44 24.55 -1.48
C LEU A 150 33.49 24.22 -2.54
N THR A 151 33.81 25.18 -3.40
CA THR A 151 34.81 25.00 -4.48
C THR A 151 36.19 24.67 -3.90
N SER A 152 36.57 25.33 -2.81
CA SER A 152 37.86 25.09 -2.14
C SER A 152 37.94 23.68 -1.54
N ALA A 153 36.86 23.19 -0.93
CA ALA A 153 36.78 21.82 -0.42
C ALA A 153 36.84 20.80 -1.56
N ALA A 154 36.14 21.06 -2.67
CA ALA A 154 36.15 20.20 -3.85
C ALA A 154 37.56 20.08 -4.45
N MET A 155 38.29 21.20 -4.56
CA MET A 155 39.68 21.21 -5.05
C MET A 155 40.66 20.48 -4.11
N ARG A 156 40.33 20.36 -2.82
CA ARG A 156 41.11 19.60 -1.83
C ARG A 156 40.72 18.12 -1.76
N GLY A 157 39.63 17.71 -2.42
CA GLY A 157 39.09 16.35 -2.32
C GLY A 157 38.41 16.04 -0.98
N GLU A 158 37.97 17.07 -0.25
CA GLU A 158 37.29 16.93 1.05
C GLU A 158 35.79 16.69 0.84
N TYR A 159 35.40 15.47 0.48
CA TYR A 159 34.06 15.17 0.00
C TYR A 159 32.94 15.40 1.03
N GLU A 160 33.12 14.98 2.28
CA GLU A 160 32.12 15.23 3.34
C GLU A 160 31.92 16.74 3.58
N THR A 161 33.02 17.49 3.55
CA THR A 161 33.01 18.95 3.68
C THR A 161 32.33 19.63 2.48
N CYS A 162 32.44 19.05 1.28
CA CYS A 162 31.70 19.55 0.11
C CYS A 162 30.19 19.41 0.29
N LEU A 163 29.70 18.28 0.82
CA LEU A 163 28.26 18.11 1.08
C LEU A 163 27.75 19.13 2.10
N LEU A 164 28.52 19.34 3.17
CA LEU A 164 28.19 20.35 4.18
C LEU A 164 28.12 21.76 3.60
N TYR A 165 29.12 22.18 2.81
CA TYR A 165 29.12 23.50 2.19
C TYR A 165 28.05 23.65 1.10
N ALA A 166 27.71 22.59 0.38
CA ALA A 166 26.61 22.60 -0.57
C ALA A 166 25.26 22.81 0.13
N ASP A 167 25.02 22.15 1.27
CA ASP A 167 23.81 22.36 2.07
C ASP A 167 23.76 23.79 2.65
N GLN A 168 24.88 24.28 3.20
CA GLN A 168 24.97 25.66 3.71
C GLN A 168 24.65 26.70 2.63
N LEU A 169 25.22 26.54 1.43
CA LEU A 169 24.92 27.41 0.28
C LEU A 169 23.44 27.34 -0.11
N LYS A 170 22.85 26.13 -0.12
CA LYS A 170 21.43 25.94 -0.43
C LYS A 170 20.53 26.62 0.59
N GLN A 171 20.78 26.42 1.89
CA GLN A 171 20.02 27.10 2.96
C GLN A 171 20.11 28.61 2.83
N ARG A 172 21.31 29.15 2.56
CA ARG A 172 21.48 30.60 2.34
C ARG A 172 20.71 31.10 1.13
N CYS A 173 20.71 30.36 0.02
CA CYS A 173 19.92 30.74 -1.16
C CYS A 173 18.40 30.71 -0.85
N VAL A 174 17.92 29.73 -0.06
CA VAL A 174 16.53 29.68 0.39
C VAL A 174 16.16 30.90 1.24
N ASP A 175 17.03 31.31 2.15
CA ASP A 175 16.81 32.52 2.98
C ASP A 175 16.80 33.79 2.11
N LEU A 176 17.78 33.94 1.21
CA LEU A 176 17.83 35.07 0.28
C LEU A 176 16.61 35.14 -0.65
N PHE A 177 16.08 33.99 -1.06
CA PHE A 177 14.85 33.94 -1.86
C PHE A 177 13.63 34.34 -1.03
N ARG A 178 13.54 33.88 0.23
CA ARG A 178 12.47 34.28 1.16
C ARG A 178 12.46 35.79 1.39
N ASP A 179 13.65 36.40 1.42
CA ASP A 179 13.82 37.85 1.56
C ASP A 179 13.68 38.62 0.23
N GLY A 180 13.43 37.94 -0.89
CA GLY A 180 13.25 38.54 -2.22
C GLY A 180 14.52 39.07 -2.87
N THR A 181 15.70 38.68 -2.36
CA THR A 181 17.01 39.15 -2.87
C THR A 181 17.42 38.40 -4.14
N ILE A 182 17.02 37.13 -4.29
CA ILE A 182 17.30 36.30 -5.46
C ILE A 182 16.01 35.75 -6.07
N GLY A 183 16.04 35.47 -7.38
CA GLY A 183 14.92 34.89 -8.14
C GLY A 183 14.88 33.36 -8.10
N MET A 184 13.81 32.80 -8.69
CA MET A 184 13.58 31.35 -8.77
C MET A 184 14.68 30.62 -9.56
N GLU A 185 15.33 31.30 -10.50
CA GLU A 185 16.44 30.78 -11.30
C GLU A 185 17.64 30.42 -10.42
N HIS A 186 17.88 31.16 -9.33
CA HIS A 186 18.97 30.88 -8.39
C HIS A 186 18.66 29.67 -7.51
N LEU A 187 17.39 29.47 -7.14
CA LEU A 187 16.98 28.25 -6.43
C LEU A 187 17.14 27.02 -7.31
N ALA A 188 16.68 27.08 -8.56
CA ALA A 188 16.87 26.00 -9.52
C ALA A 188 18.36 25.69 -9.76
N ALA A 189 19.20 26.73 -9.84
CA ALA A 189 20.63 26.58 -10.02
C ALA A 189 21.34 25.99 -8.78
N VAL A 190 21.01 26.44 -7.56
CA VAL A 190 21.63 25.87 -6.36
C VAL A 190 21.23 24.41 -6.16
N ASP A 191 19.98 24.04 -6.45
CA ASP A 191 19.54 22.64 -6.41
C ASP A 191 20.28 21.76 -7.42
N ALA A 192 20.44 22.26 -8.64
CA ALA A 192 21.23 21.60 -9.69
C ALA A 192 22.71 21.46 -9.32
N LEU A 193 23.29 22.45 -8.62
CA LEU A 193 24.65 22.39 -8.10
C LEU A 193 24.78 21.34 -6.99
N CYS A 194 23.86 21.30 -6.03
CA CYS A 194 23.85 20.31 -4.96
C CYS A 194 23.74 18.89 -5.51
N GLU A 195 22.87 18.64 -6.48
CA GLU A 195 22.76 17.32 -7.12
C GLU A 195 24.05 16.96 -7.88
N PHE A 196 24.64 17.91 -8.60
CA PHE A 196 25.91 17.70 -9.31
C PHE A 196 27.04 17.32 -8.33
N VAL A 197 27.15 18.03 -7.20
CA VAL A 197 28.13 17.74 -6.14
C VAL A 197 27.89 16.36 -5.55
N GLY A 198 26.65 16.00 -5.23
CA GLY A 198 26.30 14.67 -4.72
C GLY A 198 26.69 13.53 -5.68
N LYS A 199 26.42 13.71 -6.97
CA LYS A 199 26.83 12.76 -8.03
C LYS A 199 28.34 12.62 -8.15
N ALA A 200 29.08 13.74 -8.12
CA ALA A 200 30.55 13.73 -8.24
C ALA A 200 31.24 13.04 -7.05
N ILE A 201 30.63 13.11 -5.86
CA ILE A 201 31.13 12.50 -4.62
C ILE A 201 30.80 11.00 -4.54
N GLY A 202 29.93 10.49 -5.42
CA GLY A 202 29.50 9.09 -5.38
C GLY A 202 28.50 8.79 -4.27
N VAL A 203 27.67 9.78 -3.89
CA VAL A 203 26.47 9.52 -3.07
C VAL A 203 25.62 8.47 -3.81
N ALA A 204 25.07 7.51 -3.06
CA ALA A 204 24.22 6.43 -3.59
C ALA A 204 23.16 6.97 -4.56
N GLU A 205 22.82 6.17 -5.57
CA GLU A 205 21.79 6.56 -6.54
C GLU A 205 20.51 7.05 -5.83
N PRO A 206 19.90 8.14 -6.31
CA PRO A 206 18.75 8.72 -5.65
C PRO A 206 17.61 7.70 -5.57
N VAL A 207 17.03 7.57 -4.39
CA VAL A 207 15.83 6.77 -4.18
C VAL A 207 14.71 7.35 -5.05
N LYS A 208 14.15 6.53 -5.93
CA LYS A 208 13.06 6.92 -6.83
C LYS A 208 11.71 6.83 -6.10
N THR A 209 10.75 7.65 -6.48
CA THR A 209 9.36 7.51 -6.03
C THR A 209 8.57 6.78 -7.10
N TYR A 210 8.06 5.60 -6.78
CA TYR A 210 7.15 4.83 -7.62
C TYR A 210 5.72 5.19 -7.25
N HIS A 211 4.99 5.79 -8.19
CA HIS A 211 3.58 6.13 -8.01
C HIS A 211 2.74 4.91 -8.31
N VAL A 212 2.07 4.38 -7.29
CA VAL A 212 1.31 3.14 -7.35
C VAL A 212 -0.19 3.41 -7.39
N ASN A 213 -0.91 2.67 -8.21
CA ASN A 213 -2.37 2.73 -8.36
C ASN A 213 -3.04 2.08 -7.15
N LEU A 214 -2.98 2.77 -6.02
CA LEU A 214 -3.34 2.28 -4.70
C LEU A 214 -3.80 3.47 -3.83
N SER A 215 -4.57 3.17 -2.78
CA SER A 215 -4.77 4.03 -1.62
C SER A 215 -4.31 3.28 -0.37
N VAL A 216 -3.28 3.79 0.31
CA VAL A 216 -2.72 3.22 1.55
C VAL A 216 -3.77 3.23 2.65
N PHE A 217 -4.52 4.33 2.79
CA PHE A 217 -5.59 4.45 3.79
C PHE A 217 -6.75 3.47 3.59
N THR A 218 -6.95 3.01 2.35
CA THR A 218 -8.04 2.10 1.99
C THR A 218 -7.61 0.65 2.08
N SER A 219 -6.39 0.31 1.66
CA SER A 219 -5.98 -1.08 1.48
C SER A 219 -4.81 -1.52 2.37
N VAL A 220 -4.14 -0.58 3.04
CA VAL A 220 -3.02 -0.84 3.95
C VAL A 220 -3.11 0.01 5.24
N PRO A 221 -4.28 0.08 5.91
CA PRO A 221 -4.48 0.95 7.08
C PRO A 221 -3.55 0.63 8.25
N ASP A 222 -3.16 -0.63 8.49
CA ASP A 222 -2.28 -0.95 9.63
C ASP A 222 -0.86 -0.39 9.42
N PHE A 223 -0.39 -0.24 8.17
CA PHE A 223 0.89 0.44 7.89
C PHE A 223 0.83 1.91 8.34
N TRP A 224 -0.26 2.61 7.97
CA TRP A 224 -0.44 4.01 8.35
C TRP A 224 -0.72 4.19 9.86
N GLY A 225 -1.55 3.33 10.44
CA GLY A 225 -2.05 3.49 11.80
C GLY A 225 -1.10 3.01 12.89
N ILE A 226 -0.34 1.94 12.64
CA ILE A 226 0.51 1.30 13.65
C ILE A 226 1.90 0.91 13.14
N ASP A 227 2.36 1.47 12.01
CA ASP A 227 3.65 1.16 11.40
C ASP A 227 3.86 -0.34 11.07
N GLN A 228 2.76 -1.08 10.83
CA GLN A 228 2.83 -2.50 10.46
C GLN A 228 3.57 -2.67 9.13
N LEU A 229 4.53 -3.58 9.08
CA LEU A 229 5.24 -3.91 7.84
C LEU A 229 4.56 -5.07 7.11
N PHE A 230 4.58 -4.99 5.77
CA PHE A 230 4.09 -6.04 4.88
C PHE A 230 5.19 -6.40 3.87
N PRO A 231 5.34 -7.70 3.53
CA PRO A 231 6.19 -8.09 2.42
C PRO A 231 5.61 -7.54 1.11
N ILE A 232 6.36 -6.67 0.43
CA ILE A 232 6.00 -6.13 -0.87
C ILE A 232 7.11 -6.47 -1.85
N VAL A 233 6.75 -7.15 -2.95
CA VAL A 233 7.71 -7.54 -3.99
C VAL A 233 7.10 -7.36 -5.38
N PRO A 234 7.92 -7.14 -6.43
CA PRO A 234 7.49 -7.31 -7.81
C PRO A 234 6.96 -8.74 -8.00
N ILE A 235 5.85 -8.92 -8.73
CA ILE A 235 5.30 -10.26 -9.01
C ILE A 235 5.69 -10.79 -10.39
N HIS A 236 6.56 -10.06 -11.09
CA HIS A 236 7.13 -10.43 -12.37
C HIS A 236 8.56 -9.89 -12.48
N ARG A 237 9.28 -10.32 -13.52
CA ARG A 237 10.70 -9.99 -13.75
C ARG A 237 11.64 -10.41 -12.60
N LEU A 238 11.26 -11.42 -11.83
CA LEU A 238 12.04 -11.88 -10.67
C LEU A 238 13.42 -12.47 -11.01
N ASP A 239 13.62 -12.87 -12.27
CA ASP A 239 14.92 -13.33 -12.79
C ASP A 239 15.83 -12.18 -13.24
N GLU A 240 15.31 -10.95 -13.28
CA GLU A 240 16.07 -9.75 -13.58
C GLU A 240 16.60 -9.12 -12.29
N ARG A 241 17.82 -8.58 -12.33
CA ARG A 241 18.36 -7.85 -11.17
C ARG A 241 17.69 -6.47 -11.10
N PRO A 242 17.13 -6.07 -9.94
CA PRO A 242 16.59 -4.72 -9.75
C PRO A 242 17.66 -3.65 -10.02
N GLY A 243 17.28 -2.64 -10.80
CA GLY A 243 18.17 -1.57 -11.26
C GLY A 243 18.05 -0.26 -10.47
N ALA A 244 17.06 -0.13 -9.59
CA ALA A 244 16.82 1.08 -8.83
C ALA A 244 16.42 0.77 -7.39
N ARG A 245 16.61 1.74 -6.50
CA ARG A 245 15.96 1.76 -5.19
C ARG A 245 14.77 2.71 -5.22
N GLY A 246 13.65 2.35 -4.59
CA GLY A 246 12.50 3.23 -4.56
C GLY A 246 11.56 3.08 -3.38
N ILE A 247 10.85 4.15 -3.09
CA ILE A 247 9.69 4.18 -2.18
C ILE A 247 8.41 4.12 -3.00
N LEU A 248 7.31 3.73 -2.37
CA LEU A 248 6.00 3.69 -3.02
C LEU A 248 5.19 4.89 -2.54
N SER A 249 4.67 5.68 -3.46
CA SER A 249 3.70 6.75 -3.19
C SER A 249 2.38 6.35 -3.79
N ASP A 250 1.31 6.44 -3.04
CA ASP A 250 -0.03 6.13 -3.51
C ASP A 250 -0.63 7.29 -4.33
N LEU A 251 -1.89 7.17 -4.74
CA LEU A 251 -2.57 8.19 -5.56
C LEU A 251 -3.25 9.29 -4.74
N THR A 252 -3.20 9.21 -3.43
CA THR A 252 -3.87 10.20 -2.58
C THR A 252 -3.11 11.53 -2.61
N CYS A 253 -3.81 12.60 -2.25
CA CYS A 253 -3.20 13.92 -2.14
C CYS A 253 -2.51 14.14 -0.79
N ASP A 254 -2.55 13.14 0.09
CA ASP A 254 -2.00 13.20 1.44
C ASP A 254 -0.54 12.72 1.41
N SER A 255 0.35 13.46 2.08
CA SER A 255 1.77 13.12 2.16
C SER A 255 2.07 11.86 2.98
N ASP A 256 1.09 11.39 3.77
CA ASP A 256 1.15 10.12 4.51
C ASP A 256 0.79 8.92 3.63
N GLY A 257 0.25 9.15 2.42
CA GLY A 257 -0.02 8.13 1.39
C GLY A 257 1.26 7.57 0.75
N LYS A 258 2.21 7.10 1.56
CA LYS A 258 3.48 6.56 1.08
C LYS A 258 3.94 5.39 1.94
N ILE A 259 4.59 4.43 1.31
CA ILE A 259 5.29 3.33 1.95
C ILE A 259 6.79 3.57 1.80
N ASN A 260 7.44 3.92 2.90
CA ASN A 260 8.86 4.26 2.97
C ASN A 260 9.62 3.49 4.07
N LYS A 261 8.98 2.52 4.72
CA LYS A 261 9.60 1.60 5.66
C LYS A 261 9.36 0.18 5.15
N PHE A 262 10.41 -0.62 5.09
CA PHE A 262 10.37 -1.97 4.56
C PHE A 262 11.08 -2.95 5.48
N ILE A 263 10.82 -4.23 5.25
CA ILE A 263 11.41 -5.35 6.00
C ILE A 263 12.94 -5.21 6.07
N GLY A 264 13.50 -5.48 7.24
CA GLY A 264 14.93 -5.34 7.49
C GLY A 264 15.38 -3.94 7.91
N GLY A 265 14.44 -3.00 8.16
CA GLY A 265 14.76 -1.62 8.53
C GLY A 265 15.21 -0.78 7.33
N GLU A 266 14.88 -1.21 6.12
CA GLU A 266 15.23 -0.53 4.88
C GLU A 266 14.25 0.62 4.59
N GLU A 267 14.76 1.75 4.10
CA GLU A 267 13.94 2.93 3.76
C GLU A 267 13.52 2.96 2.28
N SER A 268 13.84 1.91 1.51
CA SER A 268 13.44 1.76 0.10
C SER A 268 13.45 0.29 -0.32
N LEU A 269 12.81 -0.04 -1.43
CA LEU A 269 12.85 -1.38 -2.04
C LEU A 269 13.76 -1.42 -3.26
N PRO A 270 14.45 -2.55 -3.51
CA PRO A 270 15.05 -2.82 -4.80
C PRO A 270 13.94 -3.09 -5.83
N LEU A 271 13.84 -2.23 -6.85
CA LEU A 271 12.81 -2.26 -7.89
C LEU A 271 13.42 -2.22 -9.29
N HIS A 272 12.71 -2.78 -10.26
CA HIS A 272 13.06 -2.66 -11.67
C HIS A 272 12.72 -1.27 -12.18
N GLU A 273 13.52 -0.75 -13.10
CA GLU A 273 13.21 0.51 -13.75
C GLU A 273 11.93 0.38 -14.61
N ILE A 274 11.09 1.41 -14.53
CA ILE A 274 9.93 1.59 -15.40
C ILE A 274 10.38 2.50 -16.54
N GLU A 275 10.66 1.90 -17.70
CA GLU A 275 10.95 2.66 -18.91
C GLU A 275 9.64 3.19 -19.48
N GLY A 276 9.55 4.52 -19.66
CA GLY A 276 8.37 5.18 -20.20
C GLY A 276 7.94 4.55 -21.53
N ASN A 277 6.77 3.90 -21.51
CA ASN A 277 6.06 3.28 -22.62
C ASN A 277 6.68 2.02 -23.30
N GLY A 278 7.73 1.41 -22.75
CA GLY A 278 8.42 0.28 -23.42
C GLY A 278 8.06 -1.13 -22.91
N ASN A 279 7.92 -1.31 -21.59
CA ASN A 279 8.01 -2.65 -20.97
C ASN A 279 6.70 -3.22 -20.40
N GLY A 280 5.55 -2.67 -20.81
CA GLY A 280 4.26 -3.09 -20.27
C GLY A 280 4.05 -2.70 -18.80
N PRO A 281 2.92 -3.09 -18.19
CA PRO A 281 2.58 -2.70 -16.82
C PRO A 281 3.52 -3.34 -15.78
N TYR A 282 3.88 -2.57 -14.75
CA TYR A 282 4.74 -3.02 -13.66
C TYR A 282 3.91 -3.27 -12.39
N TYR A 283 3.81 -4.53 -11.96
CA TYR A 283 2.93 -4.94 -10.86
C TYR A 283 3.73 -5.35 -9.63
N LEU A 284 3.23 -4.94 -8.47
CA LEU A 284 3.70 -5.36 -7.16
C LEU A 284 2.61 -6.14 -6.45
N GLY A 285 3.03 -7.06 -5.59
CA GLY A 285 2.18 -7.82 -4.68
C GLY A 285 2.55 -7.49 -3.24
N MET A 286 1.56 -7.11 -2.45
CA MET A 286 1.66 -7.03 -0.99
C MET A 286 1.05 -8.28 -0.38
N PHE A 287 1.82 -8.94 0.47
CA PHE A 287 1.47 -10.20 1.12
C PHE A 287 1.13 -9.96 2.59
N LEU A 288 0.52 -10.96 3.22
CA LEU A 288 0.15 -10.95 4.65
C LEU A 288 -0.91 -9.89 5.06
N GLY A 289 -1.60 -9.29 4.08
CA GLY A 289 -2.67 -8.30 4.28
C GLY A 289 -4.07 -8.89 4.50
N GLY A 290 -4.18 -10.21 4.74
CA GLY A 290 -5.50 -10.87 4.87
C GLY A 290 -6.19 -10.70 6.20
N ALA A 291 -5.51 -10.13 7.20
CA ALA A 291 -6.09 -9.82 8.51
C ALA A 291 -6.23 -8.30 8.63
N TYR A 292 -7.37 -7.85 9.14
CA TYR A 292 -7.68 -6.44 9.46
C TYR A 292 -7.79 -5.47 8.29
N GLU A 293 -6.89 -5.52 7.29
CA GLU A 293 -6.79 -4.50 6.23
C GLU A 293 -8.13 -4.20 5.54
N GLU A 294 -8.83 -5.22 5.05
CA GLU A 294 -10.12 -5.05 4.35
C GLU A 294 -11.21 -4.46 5.25
N ALA A 295 -11.18 -4.76 6.56
CA ALA A 295 -12.22 -4.34 7.50
C ALA A 295 -11.97 -2.93 8.06
N LEU A 296 -10.70 -2.50 8.12
CA LEU A 296 -10.30 -1.19 8.64
C LEU A 296 -10.17 -0.12 7.55
N GLY A 297 -10.15 -0.53 6.28
CA GLY A 297 -9.99 0.36 5.13
C GLY A 297 -11.02 1.49 5.09
N GLY A 298 -10.53 2.73 4.98
CA GLY A 298 -11.35 3.92 4.79
C GLY A 298 -11.56 4.30 3.32
N VAL A 299 -12.37 5.34 3.08
CA VAL A 299 -12.59 5.93 1.74
C VAL A 299 -11.88 7.29 1.58
N HIS A 300 -10.61 7.36 2.00
CA HIS A 300 -9.80 8.57 1.86
C HIS A 300 -9.72 8.99 0.39
N ASN A 301 -9.90 10.28 0.10
CA ASN A 301 -10.04 10.81 -1.27
C ASN A 301 -11.11 10.11 -2.14
N LEU A 302 -12.10 9.46 -1.51
CA LEU A 302 -13.13 8.67 -2.19
C LEU A 302 -12.56 7.49 -3.00
N PHE A 303 -11.36 7.02 -2.67
CA PHE A 303 -10.88 5.72 -3.15
C PHE A 303 -11.63 4.62 -2.42
N GLY A 304 -12.30 3.75 -3.17
CA GLY A 304 -13.00 2.58 -2.64
C GLY A 304 -12.10 1.36 -2.56
N GLY A 305 -12.62 0.24 -2.02
CA GLY A 305 -11.86 -1.02 -1.95
C GLY A 305 -11.43 -1.54 -3.33
N PRO A 306 -10.39 -2.39 -3.41
CA PRO A 306 -9.96 -3.00 -4.66
C PRO A 306 -11.00 -4.02 -5.17
N SER A 307 -10.85 -4.41 -6.44
CA SER A 307 -11.57 -5.58 -6.96
C SER A 307 -11.08 -6.87 -6.28
N VAL A 308 -11.98 -7.82 -6.04
CA VAL A 308 -11.68 -9.06 -5.33
C VAL A 308 -11.83 -10.25 -6.28
N VAL A 309 -10.75 -11.02 -6.40
CA VAL A 309 -10.73 -12.28 -7.16
C VAL A 309 -10.41 -13.42 -6.19
N ARG A 310 -11.24 -14.47 -6.21
CA ARG A 310 -11.02 -15.68 -5.43
C ARG A 310 -10.55 -16.80 -6.35
N VAL A 311 -9.34 -17.28 -6.08
CA VAL A 311 -8.74 -18.40 -6.80
C VAL A 311 -8.78 -19.67 -5.95
N SER A 312 -9.01 -20.81 -6.59
CA SER A 312 -8.84 -22.13 -5.97
C SER A 312 -7.87 -22.96 -6.79
N GLN A 313 -7.13 -23.86 -6.12
CA GLN A 313 -6.33 -24.85 -6.84
C GLN A 313 -7.26 -25.72 -7.70
N SER A 314 -6.83 -26.00 -8.93
CA SER A 314 -7.50 -26.90 -9.89
C SER A 314 -6.62 -28.12 -10.16
N ASP A 315 -7.09 -29.05 -10.99
CA ASP A 315 -6.43 -30.34 -11.26
C ASP A 315 -5.09 -30.18 -11.99
N GLY A 316 -3.98 -30.28 -11.24
CA GLY A 316 -2.62 -30.18 -11.76
C GLY A 316 -1.67 -29.40 -10.85
N PRO A 317 -0.33 -29.55 -11.02
CA PRO A 317 0.65 -28.92 -10.13
C PRO A 317 0.74 -27.38 -10.22
N HIS A 318 0.12 -26.75 -11.22
CA HIS A 318 0.14 -25.29 -11.44
C HIS A 318 -1.18 -24.72 -11.97
N SER A 319 -2.25 -25.47 -11.89
CA SER A 319 -3.57 -25.06 -12.38
C SER A 319 -4.37 -24.39 -11.26
N PHE A 320 -5.02 -23.29 -11.59
CA PHE A 320 -5.96 -22.59 -10.72
C PHE A 320 -7.27 -22.33 -11.47
N ALA A 321 -8.35 -22.19 -10.72
CA ALA A 321 -9.64 -21.77 -11.21
C ALA A 321 -10.04 -20.46 -10.51
N VAL A 322 -10.49 -19.48 -11.29
CA VAL A 322 -11.15 -18.29 -10.73
C VAL A 322 -12.58 -18.67 -10.36
N THR A 323 -12.86 -18.72 -9.06
CA THR A 323 -14.16 -19.14 -8.51
C THR A 323 -15.09 -17.96 -8.22
N ARG A 324 -14.55 -16.75 -8.19
CA ARG A 324 -15.30 -15.50 -8.03
C ARG A 324 -14.45 -14.35 -8.53
N ALA A 325 -15.07 -13.44 -9.26
CA ALA A 325 -14.54 -12.11 -9.52
C ALA A 325 -15.65 -11.11 -9.13
N ALA A 326 -15.32 -10.16 -8.29
CA ALA A 326 -16.22 -9.09 -7.86
C ALA A 326 -15.50 -7.75 -8.06
N PRO A 327 -16.07 -6.83 -8.84
CA PRO A 327 -15.47 -5.51 -8.99
C PRO A 327 -15.50 -4.76 -7.67
N GLY A 328 -14.53 -3.86 -7.48
CA GLY A 328 -14.56 -2.88 -6.40
C GLY A 328 -15.73 -1.89 -6.56
N PRO A 329 -16.07 -1.12 -5.52
CA PRO A 329 -17.09 -0.08 -5.59
C PRO A 329 -16.79 0.93 -6.70
N SER A 330 -17.83 1.30 -7.44
CA SER A 330 -17.78 2.38 -8.43
C SER A 330 -17.72 3.76 -7.76
N CYS A 331 -17.40 4.81 -8.52
CA CYS A 331 -17.53 6.20 -8.08
C CYS A 331 -18.92 6.48 -7.51
N SER A 332 -19.99 5.96 -8.11
CA SER A 332 -21.36 6.07 -7.61
C SER A 332 -21.53 5.42 -6.24
N ASP A 333 -20.96 4.22 -6.04
CA ASP A 333 -21.06 3.53 -4.76
C ASP A 333 -20.37 4.30 -3.64
N VAL A 334 -19.18 4.84 -3.91
CA VAL A 334 -18.45 5.67 -2.94
C VAL A 334 -19.21 6.97 -2.65
N LEU A 335 -19.81 7.61 -3.66
CA LEU A 335 -20.66 8.78 -3.48
C LEU A 335 -21.89 8.48 -2.59
N ARG A 336 -22.51 7.31 -2.76
CA ARG A 336 -23.63 6.87 -1.89
C ARG A 336 -23.19 6.68 -0.44
N VAL A 337 -21.97 6.17 -0.20
CA VAL A 337 -21.40 6.08 1.15
C VAL A 337 -21.30 7.46 1.80
N MET A 338 -21.02 8.49 1.01
CA MET A 338 -20.98 9.89 1.45
C MET A 338 -22.36 10.59 1.48
N HIS A 339 -23.46 9.83 1.38
CA HIS A 339 -24.83 10.33 1.39
C HIS A 339 -25.18 11.27 0.22
N HIS A 340 -24.54 11.09 -0.94
CA HIS A 340 -24.96 11.71 -2.18
C HIS A 340 -25.93 10.84 -2.98
N GLU A 341 -26.60 11.46 -3.96
CA GLU A 341 -27.52 10.81 -4.90
C GLU A 341 -26.90 10.85 -6.32
N PRO A 342 -26.09 9.85 -6.70
CA PRO A 342 -25.34 9.85 -7.96
C PRO A 342 -26.23 10.04 -9.20
N GLU A 343 -27.43 9.48 -9.18
CA GLU A 343 -28.40 9.58 -10.28
C GLU A 343 -28.82 11.04 -10.50
N LEU A 344 -29.12 11.77 -9.42
CA LEU A 344 -29.48 13.19 -9.49
C LEU A 344 -28.29 14.05 -9.92
N MET A 345 -27.09 13.72 -9.44
CA MET A 345 -25.85 14.39 -9.84
C MET A 345 -25.59 14.21 -11.35
N PHE A 346 -25.74 12.98 -11.85
CA PHE A 346 -25.59 12.66 -13.27
C PHE A 346 -26.60 13.44 -14.13
N GLU A 347 -27.89 13.41 -13.80
CA GLU A 347 -28.92 14.16 -14.55
C GLU A 347 -28.65 15.67 -14.55
N THR A 348 -28.20 16.22 -13.42
CA THR A 348 -27.84 17.64 -13.32
C THR A 348 -26.64 17.98 -14.21
N LEU A 349 -25.61 17.11 -14.26
CA LEU A 349 -24.44 17.32 -15.10
C LEU A 349 -24.75 17.14 -16.59
N LYS A 350 -25.58 16.16 -16.92
CA LYS A 350 -26.06 15.91 -18.27
C LYS A 350 -26.84 17.11 -18.82
N HIS A 351 -27.81 17.62 -18.06
CA HIS A 351 -28.58 18.81 -18.47
C HIS A 351 -27.68 20.03 -18.71
N ARG A 352 -26.65 20.22 -17.88
CA ARG A 352 -25.68 21.31 -18.08
C ARG A 352 -24.83 21.12 -19.33
N ALA A 353 -24.45 19.89 -19.68
CA ALA A 353 -23.73 19.61 -20.91
C ALA A 353 -24.59 19.93 -22.15
N GLU A 354 -25.88 19.55 -22.11
CA GLU A 354 -26.87 19.83 -23.15
C GLU A 354 -27.13 21.33 -23.35
N GLU A 355 -27.13 22.14 -22.27
CA GLU A 355 -27.27 23.59 -22.38
C GLU A 355 -26.06 24.28 -23.06
N MET A 356 -24.88 23.66 -23.00
CA MET A 356 -23.62 24.29 -23.43
C MET A 356 -23.13 23.81 -24.82
N MET A 357 -23.63 22.69 -25.33
CA MET A 357 -23.09 22.04 -26.54
C MET A 357 -24.18 21.84 -27.63
N TYR A 358 -23.76 21.78 -28.90
CA TYR A 358 -24.62 21.36 -30.01
C TYR A 358 -24.79 19.83 -30.02
N ASP A 359 -25.98 19.31 -30.35
CA ASP A 359 -26.47 17.93 -30.17
C ASP A 359 -25.40 16.82 -30.23
N ASP A 360 -24.67 16.66 -31.33
CA ASP A 360 -23.72 15.54 -31.52
C ASP A 360 -22.58 15.49 -30.49
N SER A 361 -22.17 16.63 -29.93
CA SER A 361 -21.11 16.71 -28.91
C SER A 361 -21.64 16.43 -27.50
N SER A 362 -22.94 16.66 -27.28
CA SER A 362 -23.57 16.52 -25.96
C SER A 362 -23.71 15.06 -25.57
N ASP A 363 -24.12 14.21 -26.51
CA ASP A 363 -24.30 12.76 -26.27
C ASP A 363 -22.99 12.06 -25.92
N ALA A 364 -21.88 12.46 -26.55
CA ALA A 364 -20.55 11.95 -26.23
C ALA A 364 -20.11 12.32 -24.81
N VAL A 365 -20.38 13.56 -24.39
CA VAL A 365 -20.08 14.05 -23.03
C VAL A 365 -20.95 13.34 -22.00
N ALA A 366 -22.26 13.21 -22.25
CA ALA A 366 -23.19 12.50 -21.38
C ALA A 366 -22.77 11.03 -21.19
N SER A 367 -22.35 10.36 -22.26
CA SER A 367 -21.85 8.99 -22.21
C SER A 367 -20.56 8.87 -21.38
N CYS A 368 -19.62 9.82 -21.55
CA CYS A 368 -18.38 9.88 -20.77
C CYS A 368 -18.65 10.13 -19.27
N LEU A 369 -19.59 11.03 -18.96
CA LEU A 369 -20.06 11.27 -17.60
C LEU A 369 -20.66 10.00 -17.01
N ALA A 370 -21.58 9.35 -17.72
CA ALA A 370 -22.24 8.13 -17.25
C ALA A 370 -21.18 7.06 -16.90
N ARG A 371 -20.21 6.82 -17.79
CA ARG A 371 -19.13 5.88 -17.53
C ARG A 371 -18.27 6.27 -16.32
N SER A 372 -17.98 7.56 -16.14
CA SER A 372 -17.21 8.03 -14.96
C SER A 372 -17.89 7.71 -13.63
N PHE A 373 -19.22 7.71 -13.59
CA PHE A 373 -19.99 7.31 -12.40
C PHE A 373 -19.95 5.80 -12.13
N HIS A 374 -19.74 4.96 -13.16
CA HIS A 374 -19.69 3.49 -13.05
C HIS A 374 -18.27 2.94 -12.91
N ASN A 375 -17.25 3.72 -13.28
CA ASN A 375 -15.85 3.34 -13.12
C ASN A 375 -15.45 3.21 -11.65
N MET A 376 -14.46 2.37 -11.38
CA MET A 376 -13.77 2.39 -10.10
C MET A 376 -12.98 3.71 -9.94
N PRO A 377 -12.83 4.22 -8.71
CA PRO A 377 -12.14 5.49 -8.45
C PRO A 377 -10.61 5.37 -8.53
N TYR A 378 -10.06 4.54 -9.41
CA TYR A 378 -8.62 4.30 -9.57
C TYR A 378 -8.16 4.61 -11.01
N LEU A 379 -6.86 4.83 -11.22
CA LEU A 379 -6.35 5.16 -12.56
C LEU A 379 -6.48 3.99 -13.53
N ALA A 380 -6.66 4.29 -14.81
CA ALA A 380 -6.68 3.34 -15.92
C ALA A 380 -5.59 3.69 -16.96
N GLY A 381 -5.04 2.67 -17.64
CA GLY A 381 -4.03 2.84 -18.68
C GLY A 381 -4.58 3.47 -19.98
N ALA A 382 -3.72 4.17 -20.72
CA ALA A 382 -4.08 5.08 -21.82
C ALA A 382 -4.54 4.43 -23.16
N SER A 383 -4.84 3.12 -23.22
CA SER A 383 -4.99 2.42 -24.51
C SER A 383 -6.39 2.42 -25.15
N SER A 384 -7.37 3.25 -24.72
CA SER A 384 -8.67 3.26 -25.41
C SER A 384 -9.37 4.61 -25.64
N CYS A 385 -8.81 5.76 -25.26
CA CYS A 385 -9.46 7.05 -25.52
C CYS A 385 -8.91 7.80 -26.75
N SER A 386 -9.62 7.71 -27.89
CA SER A 386 -9.48 8.70 -28.96
C SER A 386 -10.58 9.77 -28.87
N LEU A 387 -10.25 10.89 -28.21
CA LEU A 387 -10.88 12.19 -28.50
C LEU A 387 -9.77 13.15 -28.87
N THR A 388 -9.38 13.13 -30.15
CA THR A 388 -8.56 14.19 -30.74
C THR A 388 -9.44 15.44 -30.93
N ALA A 389 -9.35 16.36 -29.98
CA ALA A 389 -9.50 17.78 -30.28
C ALA A 389 -8.11 18.41 -30.12
N ALA A 390 -7.52 18.81 -31.25
CA ALA A 390 -6.20 19.40 -31.32
C ALA A 390 -6.10 20.65 -30.43
N MET A 391 -5.26 20.59 -29.39
CA MET A 391 -4.26 21.60 -29.04
C MET A 391 -3.17 20.98 -28.15
N ASP A 392 -1.97 21.51 -28.31
CA ASP A 392 -0.66 20.95 -28.05
C ASP A 392 -0.27 20.80 -26.56
N ASN A 393 0.54 19.76 -26.29
CA ASN A 393 1.43 19.47 -25.15
C ASN A 393 0.87 19.33 -23.72
N GLY A 394 0.91 18.09 -23.20
CA GLY A 394 0.86 17.79 -21.76
C GLY A 394 0.41 16.37 -21.45
N GLY A 395 1.34 15.50 -21.03
CA GLY A 395 1.03 14.13 -20.62
C GLY A 395 0.18 14.10 -19.34
N GLY A 396 -1.05 13.60 -19.46
CA GLY A 396 -1.97 13.38 -18.35
C GLY A 396 -2.56 11.98 -18.42
N PHE A 397 -2.71 11.34 -17.27
CA PHE A 397 -3.54 10.14 -17.13
C PHE A 397 -5.01 10.57 -17.10
N TYR A 398 -5.85 9.93 -17.91
CA TYR A 398 -7.28 10.23 -18.04
C TYR A 398 -8.11 8.96 -17.79
N TYR A 399 -9.35 9.14 -17.33
CA TYR A 399 -10.34 8.08 -17.19
C TYR A 399 -10.98 7.76 -18.55
N CYS A 400 -11.19 6.45 -18.85
CA CYS A 400 -12.01 5.78 -19.92
C CYS A 400 -11.19 4.89 -20.91
N SER A 401 -11.62 3.78 -21.55
CA SER A 401 -12.91 3.23 -22.09
C SER A 401 -12.89 1.70 -22.46
N ASP A 402 -14.01 1.20 -23.03
CA ASP A 402 -14.61 -0.17 -23.16
C ASP A 402 -14.08 -1.23 -24.18
N GLU A 403 -14.46 -2.51 -23.95
CA GLU A 403 -14.93 -3.48 -24.97
C GLU A 403 -16.16 -4.24 -24.45
N ASP A 404 -17.27 -4.23 -25.21
CA ASP A 404 -18.17 -5.38 -25.46
C ASP A 404 -19.18 -5.01 -26.55
N GLY A 405 -19.08 -5.67 -27.71
CA GLY A 405 -19.95 -5.48 -28.86
C GLY A 405 -21.26 -6.25 -28.73
N TYR A 406 -22.39 -5.54 -28.88
CA TYR A 406 -23.71 -6.12 -29.07
C TYR A 406 -24.16 -5.91 -30.52
N ASP A 407 -24.39 -7.02 -31.24
CA ASP A 407 -25.28 -7.04 -32.40
C ASP A 407 -26.61 -7.66 -31.96
N ALA A 408 -27.67 -6.84 -32.00
CA ALA A 408 -29.03 -7.22 -31.61
C ALA A 408 -29.81 -7.77 -32.81
N ALA A 409 -30.44 -8.92 -32.64
CA ALA A 409 -31.59 -9.34 -33.43
C ALA A 409 -32.71 -9.82 -32.50
N ALA A 410 -33.89 -9.23 -32.68
CA ALA A 410 -35.10 -9.41 -31.89
C ALA A 410 -35.67 -10.85 -31.97
N ASP A 411 -36.20 -11.36 -30.85
CA ASP A 411 -37.61 -11.76 -30.78
C ASP A 411 -38.09 -12.10 -29.35
N SER A 412 -39.36 -11.81 -29.12
CA SER A 412 -40.10 -12.02 -27.87
C SER A 412 -40.37 -13.51 -27.55
N ALA A 413 -40.18 -13.94 -26.29
CA ALA A 413 -41.06 -14.89 -25.57
C ALA A 413 -40.50 -15.31 -24.19
N VAL A 414 -41.43 -15.68 -23.31
CA VAL A 414 -41.32 -16.16 -21.93
C VAL A 414 -40.61 -17.54 -21.83
N ALA A 415 -39.73 -17.75 -20.83
CA ALA A 415 -39.68 -18.90 -19.88
C ALA A 415 -38.27 -19.27 -19.35
N SER A 416 -38.20 -19.51 -18.03
CA SER A 416 -37.36 -20.46 -17.25
C SER A 416 -35.93 -20.89 -17.66
N ALA A 417 -35.02 -20.72 -16.68
CA ALA A 417 -34.02 -21.67 -16.14
C ALA A 417 -33.02 -22.44 -17.04
N GLU A 418 -31.79 -22.51 -16.51
CA GLU A 418 -30.66 -23.43 -16.75
C GLU A 418 -29.47 -22.94 -17.60
N ASP A 419 -28.30 -23.01 -16.94
CA ASP A 419 -26.93 -23.26 -17.39
C ASP A 419 -26.43 -22.66 -18.72
N GLU A 420 -25.45 -21.75 -18.62
CA GLU A 420 -24.43 -21.62 -19.67
C GLU A 420 -23.00 -21.50 -19.12
N GLN A 421 -22.18 -22.37 -19.71
CA GLN A 421 -20.84 -22.80 -19.42
C GLN A 421 -19.86 -21.96 -20.23
N TRP A 422 -18.92 -21.26 -19.59
CA TRP A 422 -17.90 -20.47 -20.31
C TRP A 422 -16.54 -21.17 -20.34
N SER A 423 -16.05 -21.30 -21.56
CA SER A 423 -14.90 -22.05 -22.02
C SER A 423 -13.55 -21.43 -21.65
N TYR A 424 -12.63 -22.28 -21.23
CA TYR A 424 -11.20 -22.03 -21.05
C TYR A 424 -10.55 -21.33 -22.25
N VAL A 425 -9.67 -20.36 -21.97
CA VAL A 425 -8.56 -20.02 -22.86
C VAL A 425 -7.27 -20.02 -22.02
N CYS A 426 -6.47 -21.06 -22.26
CA CYS A 426 -5.05 -21.10 -21.90
C CYS A 426 -4.26 -20.33 -22.95
N ALA A 427 -3.29 -19.54 -22.49
CA ALA A 427 -2.02 -19.32 -23.17
C ALA A 427 -0.93 -19.19 -22.10
#